data_AF-A0A163ISI8-F1
#
_entry.id   AF-A0A163ISI8-F1
#
_cell.length_a   1.000
_cell.length_b   1.000
_cell.length_c   1.000
_cell.angle_alpha   90.00
_cell.angle_beta   90.00
_cell.angle_gamma   90.00
#
_symmetry.space_group_name_H-M   'P 1'
#
loop_
_entity.id
_entity.type
_entity.pdbx_description
1 polymer ?
#
loop_
_entity_poly.entity_id
_entity_poly.type
_entity_poly.pdbx_seq_one_letter_code
_entity_poly.pdbx_strand_id
1 'polypeptide(L)'
;MSNEAIVHAYRHVLRHSLRAIQFSKPARFTLRDRLRAAFRKGSTHDFDQQKITNTLEFLKYAAKQNGLEHKIVKNLLYVWWNQDKGGRSKAKTKIRWVLFVARNASPSADQSSTREELEIRTTAYDTFNHNIRMLNESMEICIPSMTSREPFGH
;
A
#
# COMPACT_ATOMS: atom_id res chain seq x y z
N MET A 1 12.95 19.95 8.41
CA MET A 1 12.97 18.92 9.48
C MET A 1 14.20 18.04 9.29
N SER A 2 14.84 17.58 10.37
CA SER A 2 16.05 16.73 10.26
C SER A 2 15.70 15.34 9.74
N ASN A 3 16.57 14.76 8.91
CA ASN A 3 16.42 13.39 8.39
C ASN A 3 16.31 12.36 9.54
N GLU A 4 16.93 12.67 10.67
CA GLU A 4 16.84 11.91 11.92
C GLU A 4 15.40 11.78 12.43
N ALA A 5 14.61 12.87 12.44
CA ALA A 5 13.22 12.83 12.89
C ALA A 5 12.36 11.85 12.05
N ILE A 6 12.59 11.82 10.73
CA ILE A 6 11.91 10.89 9.81
C ILE A 6 12.30 9.45 10.11
N VAL A 7 13.59 9.18 10.35
CA VAL A 7 14.08 7.85 10.72
C VAL A 7 13.49 7.38 12.06
N HIS A 8 13.40 8.26 13.05
CA HIS A 8 12.76 7.95 14.33
C HIS A 8 11.27 7.65 14.14
N ALA A 9 10.54 8.48 13.41
CA ALA A 9 9.14 8.26 13.10
C ALA A 9 8.91 6.91 12.42
N TYR A 10 9.70 6.57 11.40
CA TYR A 10 9.67 5.25 10.75
C TYR A 10 9.85 4.11 11.77
N ARG A 11 10.87 4.20 12.64
CA ARG A 11 11.15 3.17 13.65
C ARG A 11 10.01 3.04 14.65
N HIS A 12 9.38 4.13 15.06
CA HIS A 12 8.26 4.11 16.00
C HIS A 12 7.01 3.50 15.36
N VAL A 13 6.62 3.98 14.17
CA VAL A 13 5.46 3.45 13.45
C VAL A 13 5.64 1.96 13.20
N LEU A 14 6.81 1.54 12.70
CA LEU A 14 7.09 0.12 12.45
C LEU A 14 6.93 -0.75 13.71
N ARG A 15 7.50 -0.32 14.85
CA ARG A 15 7.40 -1.08 16.11
C ARG A 15 5.96 -1.18 16.60
N HIS A 16 5.21 -0.08 16.55
CA HIS A 16 3.81 -0.05 16.97
C HIS A 16 2.91 -0.88 16.05
N SER A 17 3.11 -0.78 14.74
CA SER A 17 2.34 -1.58 13.77
C SER A 17 2.61 -3.07 13.93
N LEU A 18 3.85 -3.49 14.19
CA LEU A 18 4.19 -4.90 14.42
C LEU A 18 3.49 -5.47 15.67
N ARG A 19 3.38 -4.67 16.73
CA ARG A 19 2.62 -5.03 17.94
C ARG A 19 1.12 -5.12 17.66
N ALA A 20 0.56 -4.18 16.91
CA ALA A 20 -0.86 -4.17 16.53
C ALA A 20 -1.29 -5.45 15.78
N ILE A 21 -0.39 -6.02 14.99
CA ILE A 21 -0.64 -7.24 14.21
C ILE A 21 -0.15 -8.53 14.90
N GLN A 22 0.33 -8.41 16.15
CA GLN A 22 0.90 -9.49 16.94
C GLN A 22 2.00 -10.28 16.19
N PHE A 23 2.80 -9.59 15.37
CA PHE A 23 3.86 -10.19 14.56
C PHE A 23 3.40 -11.36 13.64
N SER A 24 2.12 -11.42 13.29
CA SER A 24 1.54 -12.51 12.50
C SER A 24 2.17 -12.63 11.11
N LYS A 25 2.25 -13.87 10.61
CA LYS A 25 2.65 -14.20 9.23
C LYS A 25 1.38 -14.43 8.40
N PRO A 26 1.27 -13.93 7.15
CA PRO A 26 2.27 -13.17 6.38
C PRO A 26 2.28 -11.66 6.67
N ALA A 27 1.34 -11.14 7.46
CA ALA A 27 1.07 -9.72 7.65
C ALA A 27 2.30 -8.86 8.00
N ARG A 28 3.21 -9.38 8.84
CA ARG A 28 4.45 -8.67 9.23
C ARG A 28 5.33 -8.28 8.04
N PHE A 29 5.37 -9.10 6.99
CA PHE A 29 6.21 -8.85 5.82
C PHE A 29 5.55 -7.78 4.94
N THR A 30 4.27 -7.95 4.64
CA THR A 30 3.46 -6.97 3.89
C THR A 30 3.52 -5.59 4.54
N LEU A 31 3.31 -5.52 5.85
CA LEU A 31 3.38 -4.29 6.63
C LEU A 31 4.75 -3.60 6.49
N ARG A 32 5.82 -4.37 6.72
CA ARG A 32 7.19 -3.84 6.70
C ARG A 32 7.54 -3.30 5.32
N ASP A 33 7.22 -4.04 4.27
CA ASP A 33 7.59 -3.68 2.91
C ASP A 33 6.77 -2.46 2.44
N ARG A 34 5.50 -2.35 2.84
CA ARG A 34 4.66 -1.18 2.57
C ARG A 34 5.11 0.07 3.33
N LEU A 35 5.39 -0.04 4.63
CA LEU A 35 5.94 1.09 5.39
C LEU A 35 7.29 1.54 4.84
N ARG A 36 8.18 0.61 4.46
CA ARG A 36 9.46 0.95 3.83
C ARG A 36 9.27 1.69 2.52
N ALA A 37 8.36 1.23 1.67
CA ALA A 37 8.07 1.89 0.40
C ALA A 37 7.52 3.31 0.63
N ALA A 38 6.59 3.49 1.56
CA ALA A 38 6.02 4.79 1.89
C ALA A 38 7.06 5.78 2.39
N PHE A 39 7.88 5.41 3.39
CA PHE A 39 8.91 6.30 3.94
C PHE A 39 10.07 6.57 2.97
N ARG A 40 10.34 5.67 2.01
CA ARG A 40 11.37 5.89 0.97
C ARG A 40 10.88 6.78 -0.18
N LYS A 41 9.61 6.67 -0.54
CA LYS A 41 9.01 7.45 -1.63
C LYS A 41 8.47 8.81 -1.17
N GLY A 42 8.14 8.95 0.11
CA GLY A 42 7.61 10.20 0.67
C GLY A 42 8.64 11.33 0.66
N SER A 43 8.15 12.56 0.52
CA SER A 43 8.98 13.77 0.58
C SER A 43 9.19 14.22 2.02
N THR A 44 10.27 14.98 2.27
CA THR A 44 10.49 15.63 3.57
C THR A 44 9.40 16.63 3.93
N HIS A 45 8.69 17.16 2.92
CA HIS A 45 7.56 18.08 3.10
C HIS A 45 6.29 17.39 3.58
N ASP A 46 6.16 16.08 3.37
CA ASP A 46 4.99 15.30 3.79
C ASP A 46 5.07 14.90 5.28
N PHE A 47 6.20 15.17 5.93
CA PHE A 47 6.42 14.82 7.31
C PHE A 47 5.64 15.74 8.26
N ASP A 48 4.75 15.14 9.04
CA ASP A 48 3.95 15.80 10.06
C ASP A 48 4.03 15.02 11.38
N GLN A 49 4.60 15.68 12.40
CA GLN A 49 4.81 15.07 13.72
C GLN A 49 3.49 14.78 14.45
N GLN A 50 2.45 15.59 14.25
CA GLN A 50 1.15 15.38 14.86
C GLN A 50 0.52 14.11 14.27
N LYS A 51 0.55 13.97 12.93
CA LYS A 51 0.03 12.78 12.27
C LYS A 51 0.75 11.51 12.67
N ILE A 52 2.07 11.56 12.86
CA ILE A 52 2.83 10.44 13.40
C ILE A 52 2.33 10.09 14.81
N THR A 53 2.15 11.08 15.69
CA THR A 53 1.71 10.86 17.07
C THR A 53 0.33 10.21 17.12
N ASN A 54 -0.64 10.75 16.38
CA ASN A 54 -1.99 10.20 16.26
C ASN A 54 -1.96 8.78 15.69
N THR A 55 -1.10 8.52 14.70
CA THR A 55 -0.92 7.18 14.11
C THR A 55 -0.38 6.19 15.15
N LEU A 56 0.57 6.61 15.99
CA LEU A 56 1.10 5.75 17.06
C LEU A 56 0.02 5.42 18.10
N GLU A 57 -0.84 6.39 18.44
CA GLU A 57 -1.97 6.19 19.33
C GLU A 57 -3.01 5.22 18.74
N PHE A 58 -3.42 5.44 17.49
CA PHE A 58 -4.28 4.52 16.74
C PHE A 58 -3.75 3.07 16.76
N LEU A 59 -2.44 2.89 16.52
CA LEU A 59 -1.81 1.58 16.55
C LEU A 59 -1.70 0.98 17.96
N LYS A 60 -1.58 1.81 19.01
CA LYS A 60 -1.65 1.34 20.40
C LYS A 60 -3.03 0.78 20.70
N TYR A 61 -4.10 1.47 20.30
CA TYR A 61 -5.48 0.97 20.48
C TYR A 61 -5.73 -0.32 19.69
N ALA A 62 -5.26 -0.38 18.44
CA ALA A 62 -5.33 -1.59 17.62
C ALA A 62 -4.60 -2.80 18.22
N ALA A 63 -3.56 -2.57 19.03
CA ALA A 63 -2.83 -3.64 19.74
C ALA A 63 -3.50 -4.03 21.06
N LYS A 64 -4.14 -3.09 21.74
CA LYS A 64 -4.72 -3.29 23.08
C LYS A 64 -6.08 -3.97 23.05
N GLN A 65 -6.90 -3.66 22.05
CA GLN A 65 -8.30 -4.10 21.97
C GLN A 65 -8.63 -4.66 20.60
N ASN A 66 -9.58 -5.61 20.52
CA ASN A 66 -10.14 -6.06 19.25
C ASN A 66 -11.26 -5.11 18.76
N GLY A 67 -10.92 -3.82 18.71
CA GLY A 67 -11.80 -2.72 18.34
C GLY A 67 -11.85 -2.44 16.84
N LEU A 68 -12.34 -1.26 16.48
CA LEU A 68 -12.40 -0.82 15.09
C LEU A 68 -11.00 -0.65 14.49
N GLU A 69 -10.06 -0.09 15.24
CA GLU A 69 -8.67 0.13 14.82
C GLU A 69 -7.99 -1.20 14.48
N HIS A 70 -8.22 -2.23 15.29
CA HIS A 70 -7.71 -3.58 15.01
C HIS A 70 -8.29 -4.15 13.71
N LYS A 71 -9.62 -4.03 13.53
CA LYS A 71 -10.30 -4.49 12.31
C LYS A 71 -9.83 -3.72 11.07
N ILE A 72 -9.61 -2.41 11.18
CA ILE A 72 -9.08 -1.56 10.12
C ILE A 72 -7.67 -2.01 9.72
N VAL A 73 -6.76 -2.18 10.68
CA VAL A 73 -5.37 -2.65 10.42
C VAL A 73 -5.39 -4.03 9.77
N LYS A 74 -6.24 -4.95 10.25
CA LYS A 74 -6.39 -6.28 9.67
C LYS A 74 -6.87 -6.24 8.22
N ASN A 75 -7.91 -5.46 7.93
CA ASN A 75 -8.45 -5.32 6.57
C ASN A 75 -7.42 -4.68 5.63
N LEU A 76 -6.74 -3.63 6.10
CA LEU A 76 -5.68 -2.96 5.36
C LEU A 76 -4.57 -3.93 4.93
N LEU A 77 -4.10 -4.79 5.85
CA LEU A 77 -3.08 -5.80 5.53
C LEU A 77 -3.60 -6.89 4.61
N TYR A 78 -4.87 -7.27 4.73
CA TYR A 78 -5.50 -8.20 3.81
C TYR A 78 -5.53 -7.64 2.39
N VAL A 79 -5.95 -6.38 2.22
CA VAL A 79 -5.99 -5.71 0.92
C VAL A 79 -4.58 -5.54 0.35
N TRP A 80 -3.63 -5.04 1.13
CA TRP A 80 -2.24 -4.89 0.70
C TRP A 80 -1.61 -6.22 0.26
N TRP A 81 -1.91 -7.29 0.98
CA TRP A 81 -1.42 -8.62 0.62
C TRP A 81 -1.99 -9.10 -0.71
N ASN A 82 -3.28 -8.87 -0.95
CA ASN A 82 -3.93 -9.18 -2.22
C ASN A 82 -3.41 -8.31 -3.36
N GLN A 83 -3.09 -7.03 -3.12
CA GLN A 83 -2.44 -6.18 -4.13
C GLN A 83 -1.08 -6.74 -4.54
N ASP A 84 -0.26 -7.16 -3.58
CA ASP A 84 1.09 -7.66 -3.85
C ASP A 84 1.06 -9.03 -4.55
N LYS A 85 0.17 -9.94 -4.13
CA LYS A 85 0.03 -11.28 -4.72
C LYS A 85 -0.80 -11.34 -6.00
N GLY A 86 -1.86 -10.55 -6.11
CA GLY A 86 -2.78 -10.53 -7.24
C GLY A 86 -2.34 -9.61 -8.39
N GLY A 87 -1.55 -8.59 -8.09
CA GLY A 87 -1.10 -7.60 -9.06
C GLY A 87 0.19 -8.00 -9.77
N ARG A 88 1.30 -8.14 -9.04
CA ARG A 88 2.65 -8.08 -9.65
C ARG A 88 3.13 -9.37 -10.32
N SER A 89 2.95 -10.54 -9.71
CA SER A 89 3.56 -11.77 -10.23
C SER A 89 2.84 -12.32 -11.46
N LYS A 90 1.51 -12.21 -11.53
CA LYS A 90 0.74 -12.61 -12.73
C LYS A 90 0.76 -11.54 -13.82
N ALA A 91 0.79 -10.24 -13.47
CA ALA A 91 0.86 -9.17 -14.47
C ALA A 91 2.19 -9.15 -15.21
N LYS A 92 3.34 -9.32 -14.54
CA LYS A 92 4.63 -9.28 -15.25
C LYS A 92 4.75 -10.41 -16.25
N THR A 93 4.30 -11.62 -15.90
CA THR A 93 4.29 -12.76 -16.81
C THR A 93 3.27 -12.58 -17.94
N LYS A 94 2.06 -12.09 -17.64
CA LYS A 94 1.03 -11.83 -18.66
C LYS A 94 1.43 -10.67 -19.59
N ILE A 95 1.92 -9.54 -19.08
CA ILE A 95 2.42 -8.41 -19.88
C ILE A 95 3.61 -8.84 -20.72
N ARG A 96 4.57 -9.58 -20.16
CA ARG A 96 5.70 -10.12 -20.94
C ARG A 96 5.23 -11.07 -22.03
N TRP A 97 4.24 -11.92 -21.74
CA TRP A 97 3.65 -12.81 -22.74
C TRP A 97 2.86 -12.02 -23.80
N VAL A 98 2.07 -11.02 -23.42
CA VAL A 98 1.34 -10.14 -24.33
C VAL A 98 2.31 -9.33 -25.20
N LEU A 99 3.40 -8.79 -24.64
CA LEU A 99 4.41 -8.06 -25.40
C LEU A 99 5.17 -8.99 -26.35
N PHE A 100 5.44 -10.23 -25.92
CA PHE A 100 6.04 -11.27 -26.76
C PHE A 100 5.09 -11.68 -27.90
N VAL A 101 3.79 -11.84 -27.63
CA VAL A 101 2.77 -12.11 -28.63
C VAL A 101 2.63 -10.93 -29.58
N ALA A 102 2.51 -9.70 -29.10
CA ALA A 102 2.43 -8.50 -29.95
C ALA A 102 3.68 -8.31 -30.83
N ARG A 103 4.86 -8.74 -30.37
CA ARG A 103 6.10 -8.69 -31.14
C ARG A 103 6.20 -9.81 -32.19
N ASN A 104 5.49 -10.92 -32.01
CA ASN A 104 5.63 -12.14 -32.82
C ASN A 104 4.32 -12.60 -33.51
N ALA A 105 3.19 -11.92 -33.31
CA ALA A 105 1.88 -12.28 -33.86
C ALA A 105 1.40 -11.24 -34.89
N SER A 106 0.67 -11.72 -35.90
CA SER A 106 0.03 -10.91 -36.92
C SER A 106 -1.01 -9.92 -36.32
N PRO A 107 -1.30 -8.77 -36.96
CA PRO A 107 -1.91 -7.60 -36.33
C PRO A 107 -3.39 -7.71 -35.93
N SER A 108 -3.99 -8.90 -35.97
CA SER A 108 -5.45 -9.10 -35.82
C SER A 108 -5.90 -9.42 -34.40
N ALA A 109 -5.03 -9.33 -33.39
CA ALA A 109 -5.41 -9.56 -32.00
C ALA A 109 -6.03 -8.29 -31.38
N ASP A 110 -7.27 -8.42 -30.90
CA ASP A 110 -8.09 -7.34 -30.33
C ASP A 110 -7.40 -6.64 -29.14
N GLN A 111 -6.87 -5.45 -29.39
CA GLN A 111 -6.17 -4.61 -28.41
C GLN A 111 -7.13 -3.97 -27.39
N SER A 112 -8.43 -3.92 -27.67
CA SER A 112 -9.43 -3.21 -26.84
C SER A 112 -9.65 -3.91 -25.49
N SER A 113 -9.84 -5.23 -25.50
CA SER A 113 -10.02 -6.06 -24.30
C SER A 113 -8.81 -6.01 -23.37
N THR A 114 -7.60 -5.88 -23.93
CA THR A 114 -6.36 -5.80 -23.15
C THR A 114 -6.25 -4.50 -22.37
N ARG A 115 -6.68 -3.37 -22.95
CA ARG A 115 -6.65 -2.06 -22.30
C ARG A 115 -7.69 -1.97 -21.18
N GLU A 116 -8.90 -2.45 -21.42
CA GLU A 116 -9.96 -2.46 -20.42
C GLU A 116 -9.58 -3.35 -19.21
N GLU A 117 -8.99 -4.52 -19.43
CA GLU A 117 -8.49 -5.37 -18.34
C GLU A 117 -7.40 -4.66 -17.53
N LEU A 118 -6.49 -3.92 -18.19
CA LEU A 118 -5.46 -3.14 -17.52
C LEU A 118 -6.07 -1.99 -16.69
N GLU A 119 -7.09 -1.31 -17.22
CA GLU A 119 -7.79 -0.22 -16.53
C GLU A 119 -8.55 -0.72 -15.29
N ILE A 120 -9.27 -1.85 -15.40
CA ILE A 120 -9.97 -2.49 -14.27
C ILE A 120 -8.97 -2.88 -13.18
N ARG A 121 -7.83 -3.50 -13.55
CA ARG A 121 -6.81 -3.90 -12.57
C ARG A 121 -6.13 -2.71 -11.91
N THR A 122 -5.97 -1.61 -12.62
CA THR A 122 -5.35 -0.39 -12.11
C THR A 122 -6.28 0.33 -11.14
N THR A 123 -7.58 0.37 -11.44
CA THR A 123 -8.60 1.09 -10.67
C THR A 123 -9.25 0.27 -9.56
N ALA A 124 -9.06 -1.06 -9.53
CA ALA A 124 -9.70 -1.99 -8.57
C ALA A 124 -9.56 -1.61 -7.08
N TYR A 125 -8.52 -0.86 -6.72
CA TYR A 125 -8.27 -0.42 -5.34
C TYR A 125 -8.44 1.09 -5.13
N ASP A 126 -8.93 1.84 -6.11
CA ASP A 126 -9.02 3.30 -6.02
C ASP A 126 -10.00 3.76 -4.94
N THR A 127 -11.17 3.13 -4.84
CA THR A 127 -12.14 3.41 -3.76
C THR A 127 -11.54 3.13 -2.38
N PHE A 128 -10.83 2.00 -2.24
CA PHE A 128 -10.14 1.66 -1.00
C PHE A 128 -9.08 2.72 -0.63
N ASN A 129 -8.23 3.10 -1.60
CA ASN A 129 -7.19 4.11 -1.39
C ASN A 129 -7.76 5.50 -1.11
N HIS A 130 -8.93 5.83 -1.67
CA HIS A 130 -9.65 7.05 -1.33
C HIS A 130 -10.16 7.01 0.12
N ASN A 131 -10.76 5.90 0.56
CA ASN A 131 -11.22 5.76 1.95
C ASN A 131 -10.07 5.86 2.96
N ILE A 132 -8.89 5.33 2.65
CA ILE A 132 -7.70 5.52 3.51
C ILE A 132 -7.27 6.99 3.55
N ARG A 133 -7.37 7.73 2.44
CA ARG A 133 -7.10 9.18 2.43
C ARG A 133 -8.10 9.93 3.30
N MET A 134 -9.39 9.63 3.18
CA MET A 134 -10.42 10.24 4.03
C MET A 134 -10.22 9.92 5.52
N LEU A 135 -9.79 8.69 5.85
CA LEU A 135 -9.45 8.30 7.21
C LEU A 135 -8.24 9.07 7.75
N ASN A 136 -7.21 9.22 6.93
CA ASN A 136 -6.02 9.99 7.27
C ASN A 136 -6.36 11.46 7.53
N GLU A 137 -7.26 12.04 6.73
CA GLU A 137 -7.73 13.41 6.89
C GLU A 137 -8.59 13.58 8.15
N SER A 138 -9.54 12.67 8.40
CA SER A 138 -10.48 12.81 9.52
C SER A 138 -9.86 12.55 10.89
N MET A 139 -8.90 11.63 10.99
CA MET A 139 -8.22 11.29 12.24
C MET A 139 -6.85 11.95 12.37
N GLU A 140 -6.46 12.77 11.39
CA GLU A 140 -5.11 13.31 11.27
C GLU A 140 -4.04 12.22 11.48
N ILE A 141 -4.13 11.11 10.73
CA ILE A 141 -3.16 10.01 10.76
C ILE A 141 -2.47 9.87 9.40
N CYS A 142 -1.43 9.06 9.31
CA CYS A 142 -0.61 8.93 8.10
C CYS A 142 -0.41 7.46 7.66
N ILE A 143 -1.52 6.74 7.46
CA ILE A 143 -1.48 5.37 6.95
C ILE A 143 -1.16 5.38 5.44
N PRO A 144 -0.27 4.50 4.93
CA PRO A 144 0.06 4.46 3.50
C PRO A 144 -1.15 4.17 2.59
N SER A 145 -1.59 5.16 1.83
CA SER A 145 -2.58 5.05 0.75
C SER A 145 -1.89 4.89 -0.61
N MET A 146 -1.15 3.80 -0.79
CA MET A 146 -0.43 3.60 -2.06
C MET A 146 -1.40 3.22 -3.18
N THR A 147 -1.66 4.14 -4.10
CA THR A 147 -2.23 3.81 -5.39
C THR A 147 -1.17 3.06 -6.21
N SER A 148 -1.54 1.95 -6.85
CA SER A 148 -0.65 1.19 -7.73
C SER A 148 -0.33 1.94 -9.03
N ARG A 149 -0.55 3.25 -9.10
CA ARG A 149 -0.52 4.12 -10.28
C ARG A 149 0.88 4.38 -10.84
N GLU A 150 1.90 3.66 -10.39
CA GLU A 150 3.14 3.53 -11.14
C GLU A 150 3.18 2.16 -11.85
N PRO A 151 2.51 2.01 -13.01
CA PRO A 151 2.78 0.90 -13.90
C PRO A 151 4.14 1.05 -14.62
N PHE A 152 4.75 2.23 -14.59
CA PHE A 152 6.06 2.52 -15.21
C PHE A 152 6.84 3.49 -14.32
N GLY A 153 7.69 2.96 -13.43
CA GLY A 153 8.78 3.74 -12.87
C GLY A 153 9.89 3.77 -13.91
N HIS A 154 10.23 4.99 -14.36
CA HIS A 154 11.30 5.41 -15.28
C HIS A 154 11.97 4.34 -16.15
#